data_AF-A0A3M1QUF5-F1
#
_entry.id   AF-A0A3M1QUF5-F1
#
_cell.length_a   1.000
_cell.length_b   1.000
_cell.length_c   1.000
_cell.angle_alpha   90.00
_cell.angle_beta   90.00
_cell.angle_gamma   90.00
#
_symmetry.space_group_name_H-M   'P 1'
#
loop_
_entity.id
_entity.type
_entity.pdbx_description
1 polymer ?
#
loop_
_entity_poly.entity_id
_entity_poly.type
_entity_poly.pdbx_seq_one_letter_code
_entity_poly.pdbx_strand_id
1 'polypeptide(L)' 'MLETGIGRAFNIALASLPNFTLPADMSPAKIFYQEDLIDPTYDIDAEGYIAVPQTPGLGYPIAEERIARYTVAEQVIT' A
#
# COMPACT_ATOMS: atom_id res chain seq x y z
N MET A 1 7.87 6.82 2.86
CA MET A 1 7.34 8.00 3.58
C MET A 1 6.18 7.64 4.53
N LEU A 2 6.26 6.52 5.26
CA LEU A 2 5.15 6.00 6.10
C LEU A 2 3.80 6.12 5.39
N GLU A 3 3.74 5.67 4.14
CA GLU A 3 2.52 5.76 3.33
C GLU A 3 1.48 4.78 3.88
N THR A 4 0.20 5.13 3.76
CA THR A 4 -0.87 4.12 3.86
C THR A 4 -0.74 3.11 2.72
N GLY A 5 -1.45 1.98 2.81
CA GLY A 5 -1.42 0.95 1.78
C GLY A 5 -1.76 1.45 0.38
N ILE A 6 -2.57 2.51 0.25
CA ILE A 6 -2.87 3.13 -1.05
C ILE A 6 -1.61 3.72 -1.68
N GLY A 7 -0.91 4.62 -0.96
CA GLY A 7 0.33 5.21 -1.48
C GLY A 7 1.42 4.16 -1.69
N ARG A 8 1.50 3.18 -0.78
CA ARG A 8 2.50 2.13 -0.84
C ARG A 8 2.30 1.17 -2.01
N ALA A 9 1.07 0.87 -2.41
CA ALA A 9 0.78 0.07 -3.59
C ALA A 9 1.38 0.68 -4.87
N PHE A 10 1.31 2.01 -5.02
CA PHE A 10 1.99 2.70 -6.13
C PHE A 10 3.51 2.60 -6.02
N ASN A 11 4.08 2.68 -4.82
CA ASN A 11 5.52 2.49 -4.62
C ASN A 11 5.98 1.06 -4.96
N ILE A 12 5.17 0.04 -4.66
CA ILE A 12 5.43 -1.35 -5.05
C ILE A 12 5.50 -1.48 -6.57
N ALA A 13 4.53 -0.92 -7.30
CA ALA A 13 4.52 -0.92 -8.76
C ALA A 13 5.69 -0.13 -9.36
N LEU A 14 6.06 0.99 -8.75
CA LEU A 14 7.20 1.80 -9.19
C LEU A 14 8.53 1.05 -8.98
N ALA A 15 8.70 0.42 -7.82
CA ALA A 15 9.91 -0.32 -7.47
C ALA A 15 10.10 -1.60 -8.30
N SER A 16 9.06 -2.09 -8.99
CA SER A 16 9.19 -3.24 -9.90
C SER A 16 9.74 -2.87 -11.28
N LEU A 17 10.03 -1.59 -11.55
CA LEU A 17 10.60 -1.17 -12.82
C LEU A 17 12.10 -1.55 -12.95
N PRO A 18 12.61 -1.80 -14.17
CA PRO A 18 13.94 -2.39 -14.39
C PRO A 18 15.14 -1.64 -13.78
N ASN A 19 15.00 -0.33 -13.53
CA ASN A 19 16.10 0.50 -13.06
C ASN A 19 16.14 0.65 -11.52
N PHE A 20 15.18 0.05 -10.80
CA PHE A 20 15.19 -0.05 -9.34
C PHE A 20 15.96 -1.31 -8.94
N THR A 21 17.29 -1.19 -8.88
CA THR A 21 18.21 -2.33 -8.69
C THR A 21 18.66 -2.51 -7.24
N LEU A 22 18.27 -1.62 -6.33
CA LEU A 22 18.52 -1.72 -4.89
C LEU A 22 17.21 -1.96 -4.14
N PRO A 23 17.24 -2.62 -2.98
CA PRO A 23 16.06 -2.82 -2.16
C PRO A 23 15.36 -1.49 -1.82
N ALA A 24 14.03 -1.49 -1.92
CA ALA A 24 13.21 -0.35 -1.55
C ALA A 24 12.78 -0.43 -0.08
N ASP A 25 12.63 0.73 0.56
CA ASP A 25 12.17 0.83 1.96
C ASP A 25 10.65 0.65 2.06
N MET A 26 10.21 -0.61 2.11
CA MET A 26 8.79 -0.98 2.18
C MET A 26 8.56 -2.11 3.19
N SER A 27 8.66 -1.78 4.47
CA SER A 27 8.27 -2.66 5.58
C SER A 27 6.75 -2.91 5.60
N PRO A 28 6.23 -4.07 6.06
CA PRO A 28 4.79 -4.37 6.14
C PRO A 28 4.01 -3.32 6.95
N ALA A 29 2.77 -3.02 6.54
CA ALA A 29 1.96 -1.97 7.17
C ALA A 29 1.75 -2.17 8.68
N LYS A 30 1.65 -3.43 9.13
CA LYS A 30 1.53 -3.83 10.54
C LYS A 30 2.67 -3.35 11.45
N ILE A 31 3.81 -2.93 10.90
CA ILE A 31 4.92 -2.34 11.68
C ILE A 31 4.60 -0.90 12.10
N PHE A 32 3.79 -0.18 11.32
CA PHE A 32 3.51 1.23 11.51
C PHE A 32 2.08 1.51 11.99
N TYR A 33 1.12 0.69 11.56
CA TYR A 33 -0.30 0.91 11.78
C TYR A 33 -0.98 -0.33 12.37
N GLN A 34 -1.93 -0.10 13.27
CA GLN A 34 -2.79 -1.15 13.79
C GLN A 34 -3.76 -1.66 12.71
N GLU A 35 -4.29 -0.76 11.89
CA GLU A 35 -5.14 -1.05 10.74
C GLU A 35 -4.65 -0.21 9.55
N ASP A 36 -4.55 -0.84 8.37
CA ASP A 36 -4.21 -0.16 7.11
C ASP A 36 -5.49 0.17 6.31
N LEU A 37 -5.40 1.08 5.33
CA LEU A 37 -6.54 1.52 4.50
C LEU A 37 -6.83 0.58 3.30
N ILE A 38 -6.08 -0.51 3.19
CA ILE A 38 -6.34 -1.62 2.25
C ILE A 38 -6.45 -2.93 3.02
N ASP A 39 -7.26 -3.86 2.52
CA ASP A 39 -7.42 -5.19 3.13
C ASP A 39 -7.87 -6.24 2.09
N PRO A 40 -7.13 -7.35 1.88
CA PRO A 40 -5.82 -7.66 2.46
C PRO A 40 -4.72 -6.69 2.01
N THR A 41 -3.78 -6.39 2.91
CA THR A 41 -2.57 -5.62 2.61
C THR A 41 -1.44 -6.55 2.12
N TYR A 42 -0.37 -5.97 1.59
CA TYR A 42 0.81 -6.71 1.17
C TYR A 42 1.61 -7.21 2.39
N ASP A 43 2.34 -8.30 2.20
CA ASP A 43 3.32 -8.80 3.18
C ASP A 43 4.64 -9.11 2.48
N ILE A 44 5.66 -9.38 3.29
CA ILE A 44 6.99 -9.78 2.84
C ILE A 44 7.13 -11.29 3.05
N ASP A 45 7.59 -12.00 2.02
CA ASP A 45 7.87 -13.45 2.13
C ASP A 45 9.15 -13.75 2.95
N ALA A 46 9.47 -15.04 3.11
CA ALA A 46 10.62 -15.45 3.91
C ALA A 46 11.96 -14.99 3.31
N GLU A 47 11.99 -14.73 2.01
CA GLU A 47 13.16 -14.31 1.25
C GLU A 47 13.29 -12.77 1.16
N GLY A 48 12.32 -12.02 1.66
CA GLY A 48 12.36 -10.56 1.70
C GLY A 48 11.70 -9.86 0.51
N TYR A 49 10.87 -10.56 -0.27
CA TYR A 49 10.19 -10.02 -1.45
C TYR A 49 8.71 -9.72 -1.20
N ILE A 50 8.19 -8.81 -2.02
CA ILE A 50 6.78 -8.46 -2.08
C ILE A 50 6.25 -8.90 -3.44
N ALA A 51 5.10 -9.59 -3.46
CA ALA A 51 4.42 -9.92 -4.71
C ALA A 51 3.80 -8.65 -5.33
N VAL A 52 4.14 -8.37 -6.59
CA VAL A 52 3.58 -7.22 -7.32
C VAL A 52 2.20 -7.60 -7.87
N PRO A 53 1.11 -6.88 -7.51
CA PRO A 53 -0.22 -7.16 -8.04
C PRO A 53 -0.28 -7.04 -9.57
N GLN A 54 -1.09 -7.89 -10.20
CA GLN A 54 -1.26 -7.94 -11.65
C GLN A 54 -2.66 -7.51 -12.12
N THR A 55 -3.54 -7.13 -11.19
CA THR A 55 -4.89 -6.66 -11.50
C THR A 55 -4.88 -5.17 -11.89
N PRO A 56 -5.84 -4.71 -12.71
CA PRO A 56 -5.96 -3.29 -13.04
C PRO A 56 -6.18 -2.41 -11.80
N GLY A 57 -5.59 -1.21 -11.83
CA GLY A 57 -5.73 -0.22 -10.75
C GLY A 57 -4.73 -0.42 -9.62
N LEU A 58 -5.18 -0.23 -8.37
CA LEU A 58 -4.31 -0.26 -7.18
C LEU A 58 -3.70 -1.64 -6.89
N GLY A 59 -4.34 -2.71 -7.36
CA GLY A 59 -3.91 -4.08 -7.06
C GLY A 59 -4.36 -4.62 -5.70
N TYR A 60 -4.87 -3.75 -4.82
CA TYR A 60 -5.35 -4.08 -3.48
C TYR A 60 -6.77 -3.53 -3.26
N PRO A 61 -7.65 -4.26 -2.56
CA PRO A 61 -8.97 -3.75 -2.20
C PRO A 61 -8.87 -2.63 -1.16
N ILE A 62 -9.67 -1.58 -1.33
CA ILE A 62 -9.75 -0.47 -0.39
C ILE A 62 -10.69 -0.85 0.77
N ALA A 63 -10.25 -0.60 2.00
CA ALA A 63 -11.07 -0.75 3.20
C ALA A 63 -11.85 0.56 3.46
N GLU A 64 -12.93 0.76 2.72
CA GLU A 64 -13.73 2.00 2.76
C GLU A 64 -14.23 2.34 4.18
N GLU A 65 -14.56 1.33 4.97
CA GLU A 65 -14.98 1.49 6.36
C GLU A 65 -13.87 2.05 7.26
N ARG A 66 -12.62 1.70 6.98
CA ARG A 66 -11.45 2.23 7.70
C ARG A 66 -11.14 3.64 7.25
N ILE A 67 -11.26 3.93 5.95
CA ILE A 67 -11.16 5.31 5.44
C ILE A 67 -12.19 6.19 6.16
N ALA A 68 -13.47 5.81 6.14
CA ALA A 68 -14.52 6.56 6.82
C ALA A 68 -14.24 6.76 8.32
N ARG A 69 -13.70 5.73 9.01
CA ARG A 69 -13.36 5.79 10.44
C ARG A 69 -12.22 6.78 10.74
N TYR A 70 -11.19 6.83 9.91
CA TYR A 70 -9.99 7.64 10.15
C TYR A 70 -10.02 9.02 9.46
N THR A 71 -11.02 9.29 8.62
CA THR A 71 -11.23 10.61 8.01
C THR A 71 -11.58 11.66 9.07
N VAL A 72 -10.84 12.77 9.07
CA VAL A 72 -11.09 13.93 9.96
C VAL A 72 -11.73 15.12 9.23
N ALA A 73 -11.64 15.15 7.91
CA ALA A 73 -12.24 16.17 7.05
C ALA A 73 -12.44 15.59 5.63
N GLU A 74 -13.53 15.98 4.98
CA GLU A 74 -13.83 15.59 3.60
C GLU A 74 -14.37 16.82 2.85
N GLN A 75 -13.99 16.96 1.58
CA GLN A 75 -14.52 17.98 0.70
C GLN A 75 -14.81 17.38 -0.68
N VAL A 76 -16.04 17.52 -1.14
CA VAL A 76 -16.45 17.14 -2.49
C VAL A 76 -16.47 18.39 -3.37
N ILE A 77 -15.75 18.35 -4.49
CA ILE A 77 -15.70 19.44 -5.48
C ILE A 77 -16.39 18.92 -6.75
N THR A 78 -17.46 19.61 -7.15
CA THR A 78 -18.27 19.31 -8.34
C THR A 78 -18.08 20.36 -9.41
#